data_AF-A0A257JDL5-F1
#
_entry.id   AF-A0A257JDL5-F1
#
_cell.length_a   1.000
_cell.length_b   1.000
_cell.length_c   1.000
_cell.angle_alpha   90.00
_cell.angle_beta   90.00
_cell.angle_gamma   90.00
#
_symmetry.space_group_name_H-M   'P 1'
#
loop_
_entity.id
_entity.type
_entity.pdbx_description
1 polymer ?
#
loop_
_entity_poly.entity_id
_entity_poly.type
_entity_poly.pdbx_seq_one_letter_code
_entity_poly.pdbx_strand_id
1 'polypeptide(L)'
;FSHAGSLSLRKSGSILDPRLPGGGATGKIKSYTIFADGSSGETGCRVTLGCTPGYGGSLVIDPGMPVYVSSDYVDGYQVHAGATQVLVTDGQGDAVLTVSNFDGIVPDDDGLDLFNMTPATTILTTTVTNPASVQKDYVYKNSQDTNAALTKYPTRIAVSYRPVKGGPFRTDYEIDCSTLVVPKTIDLEATSQ
;
A
#
# COMPACT_ATOMS: atom_id res chain seq x y z
N PHE A 1 18.31 15.46 -49.69
CA PHE A 1 19.15 15.82 -48.54
C PHE A 1 18.51 16.78 -47.54
N SER A 2 17.65 17.74 -47.93
CA SER A 2 17.02 18.71 -47.01
C SER A 2 16.21 18.06 -45.87
N HIS A 3 15.42 17.03 -46.15
CA HIS A 3 14.62 16.32 -45.14
C HIS A 3 15.46 15.56 -44.10
N ALA A 4 16.62 15.02 -44.50
CA ALA A 4 17.52 14.29 -43.62
C ALA A 4 18.19 15.20 -42.57
N GLY A 5 18.42 16.49 -42.92
CA GLY A 5 18.94 17.49 -41.98
C GLY A 5 17.97 17.83 -40.84
N SER A 6 16.69 17.48 -40.97
CA SER A 6 15.69 17.68 -39.92
C SER A 6 15.53 16.48 -38.98
N LEU A 7 16.24 15.37 -39.23
CA LEU A 7 16.16 14.17 -38.40
C LEU A 7 16.86 14.40 -37.06
N SER A 8 16.19 14.04 -35.96
CA SER A 8 16.68 14.30 -34.61
C SER A 8 16.07 13.31 -33.61
N LEU A 9 16.82 12.98 -32.56
CA LEU A 9 16.34 12.20 -31.41
C LEU A 9 15.21 12.89 -30.63
N ARG A 10 14.96 14.19 -30.88
CA ARG A 10 13.81 14.92 -30.30
C ARG A 10 12.48 14.51 -30.91
N LYS A 11 12.49 13.83 -32.07
CA LYS A 11 11.28 13.39 -32.76
C LYS A 11 10.89 11.96 -32.38
N SER A 12 9.66 11.61 -32.69
CA SER A 12 9.14 10.24 -32.71
C SER A 12 8.87 9.85 -34.16
N GLY A 13 8.82 8.55 -34.44
CA GLY A 13 8.59 8.02 -35.78
C GLY A 13 7.53 6.94 -35.77
N SER A 14 6.87 6.78 -36.91
CA SER A 14 5.93 5.69 -37.18
C SER A 14 6.31 5.03 -38.50
N ILE A 15 6.24 3.71 -38.53
CA ILE A 15 6.38 2.89 -39.73
C ILE A 15 5.14 2.02 -39.86
N LEU A 16 4.57 2.01 -41.06
CA LEU A 16 3.48 1.11 -41.44
C LEU A 16 4.06 0.12 -42.43
N ASP A 17 4.13 -1.15 -42.04
CA ASP A 17 4.67 -2.23 -42.86
C ASP A 17 3.92 -3.53 -42.48
N PRO A 18 3.20 -4.16 -43.42
CA PRO A 18 2.46 -5.40 -43.15
C PRO A 18 3.31 -6.56 -42.61
N ARG A 19 4.62 -6.53 -42.89
CA ARG A 19 5.57 -7.55 -42.42
C ARG A 19 5.95 -7.36 -40.96
N LEU A 20 5.63 -6.21 -40.37
CA LEU A 20 5.79 -6.01 -38.94
C LEU A 20 4.60 -6.62 -38.19
N PRO A 21 4.83 -7.24 -37.02
CA PRO A 21 3.76 -7.66 -36.13
C PRO A 21 2.78 -6.50 -35.83
N GLY A 22 1.49 -6.72 -36.13
CA GLY A 22 0.45 -5.69 -35.99
C GLY A 22 0.39 -4.66 -37.12
N GLY A 23 1.14 -4.85 -38.22
CA GLY A 23 1.11 -4.02 -39.42
C GLY A 23 1.84 -2.68 -39.32
N GLY A 24 2.50 -2.40 -38.20
CA GLY A 24 3.26 -1.18 -38.00
C GLY A 24 3.85 -1.04 -36.60
N ALA A 25 4.72 -0.04 -36.46
CA ALA A 25 5.36 0.29 -35.19
C ALA A 25 5.49 1.80 -35.05
N THR A 26 5.18 2.32 -33.87
CA THR A 26 5.37 3.73 -33.52
C THR A 26 6.26 3.83 -32.28
N GLY A 27 7.14 4.81 -32.24
CA GLY A 27 8.10 4.88 -31.16
C GLY A 27 9.00 6.10 -31.18
N LYS A 28 9.83 6.20 -30.13
CA LYS A 28 10.82 7.25 -29.99
C LYS A 28 12.03 6.97 -30.89
N ILE A 29 12.58 7.96 -31.58
CA ILE A 29 13.85 7.76 -32.29
C ILE A 29 14.97 7.68 -31.25
N LYS A 30 15.56 6.50 -31.09
CA LYS A 30 16.68 6.25 -30.17
C LYS A 30 18.04 6.49 -30.81
N SER A 31 18.15 6.20 -32.10
CA SER A 31 19.37 6.44 -32.87
C SER A 31 19.03 6.62 -34.35
N TYR A 32 19.87 7.36 -35.06
CA TYR A 32 19.86 7.38 -36.51
C TYR A 32 21.28 7.49 -37.05
N THR A 33 21.50 6.96 -38.25
CA THR A 33 22.76 7.07 -38.99
C THR A 33 22.41 7.42 -40.42
N ILE A 34 22.98 8.51 -40.94
CA ILE A 34 22.93 8.86 -42.36
C ILE A 34 24.27 8.46 -42.95
N PHE A 35 24.26 7.73 -44.06
CA PHE A 35 25.48 7.23 -44.69
C PHE A 35 25.46 7.45 -46.20
N ALA A 36 26.65 7.58 -46.76
CA ALA A 36 26.93 7.62 -48.18
C ALA A 36 28.23 6.84 -48.41
N ASP A 37 28.14 5.70 -49.09
CA ASP A 37 29.27 4.85 -49.40
C ASP A 37 29.84 5.23 -50.77
N GLY A 38 31.06 5.77 -50.77
CA GLY A 38 31.74 6.20 -52.00
C GLY A 38 32.18 5.05 -52.91
N SER A 39 32.18 3.80 -52.40
CA SER A 39 32.57 2.60 -53.13
C SER A 39 31.39 1.95 -53.85
N SER A 40 30.25 1.80 -53.16
CA SER A 40 29.03 1.21 -53.74
C SER A 40 28.09 2.24 -54.36
N GLY A 41 28.26 3.53 -54.04
CA GLY A 41 27.31 4.58 -54.41
C GLY A 41 26.04 4.59 -53.58
N GLU A 42 25.89 3.68 -52.61
CA GLU A 42 24.71 3.63 -51.75
C GLU A 42 24.65 4.84 -50.82
N THR A 43 23.48 5.48 -50.79
CA THR A 43 23.18 6.51 -49.81
C THR A 43 21.91 6.13 -49.08
N GLY A 44 21.87 6.37 -47.77
CA GLY A 44 20.74 5.90 -46.98
C GLY A 44 20.71 6.46 -45.57
N CYS A 45 19.68 6.03 -44.85
CA CYS A 45 19.51 6.32 -43.45
C CYS A 45 19.01 5.07 -42.72
N ARG A 46 19.61 4.77 -41.56
CA ARG A 46 19.10 3.78 -40.61
C ARG A 46 18.53 4.53 -39.41
N VAL A 47 17.32 4.16 -39.00
CA VAL A 47 16.63 4.76 -37.85
C VAL A 47 16.20 3.63 -36.93
N THR A 48 16.51 3.75 -35.63
CA THR A 48 16.08 2.80 -34.61
C THR A 48 14.95 3.43 -33.81
N LEU A 49 13.78 2.80 -33.84
CA LEU A 49 12.63 3.18 -33.05
C LEU A 49 12.58 2.41 -31.73
N GLY A 50 12.33 3.12 -30.65
CA GLY A 50 11.93 2.57 -29.36
C GLY A 50 10.44 2.40 -29.29
N CYS A 51 9.98 1.18 -29.47
CA CYS A 51 8.58 0.81 -29.36
C CYS A 51 8.34 0.04 -28.06
N THR A 52 7.14 0.15 -27.52
CA THR A 52 6.72 -0.51 -26.29
C THR A 52 5.74 -1.64 -26.65
N PRO A 53 6.05 -2.91 -26.33
CA PRO A 53 5.16 -4.04 -26.57
C PRO A 53 4.14 -4.17 -25.43
N GLY A 54 3.49 -3.05 -25.06
CA GLY A 54 2.45 -3.05 -24.03
C GLY A 54 1.18 -3.74 -24.52
N TYR A 55 0.25 -3.99 -23.60
CA TYR A 55 -1.08 -4.51 -23.94
C TYR A 55 -2.06 -3.41 -24.40
N GLY A 56 -1.68 -2.14 -24.26
CA GLY A 56 -2.57 -1.01 -24.48
C GLY A 56 -3.64 -0.97 -23.38
N GLY A 57 -4.72 -0.25 -23.65
CA GLY A 57 -5.83 -0.10 -22.72
C GLY A 57 -5.96 1.31 -22.16
N SER A 58 -7.01 1.50 -21.38
CA SER A 58 -7.29 2.73 -20.65
C SER A 58 -7.45 2.38 -19.19
N LEU A 59 -6.83 3.17 -18.33
CA LEU A 59 -7.10 3.06 -16.91
C LEU A 59 -8.47 3.66 -16.63
N VAL A 60 -9.39 2.84 -16.11
CA VAL A 60 -10.68 3.30 -15.60
C VAL A 60 -10.59 3.30 -14.07
N ILE A 61 -10.72 4.48 -13.48
CA ILE A 61 -10.73 4.66 -12.02
C ILE A 61 -12.19 4.68 -11.59
N ASP A 62 -12.57 3.81 -10.66
CA ASP A 62 -13.86 3.88 -9.99
C ASP A 62 -13.75 4.84 -8.79
N PRO A 63 -14.49 5.96 -8.76
CA PRO A 63 -14.52 6.85 -7.59
C PRO A 63 -15.16 6.21 -6.35
N GLY A 64 -15.80 5.04 -6.49
CA GLY A 64 -16.48 4.34 -5.40
C GLY A 64 -17.72 5.07 -4.90
N MET A 65 -18.33 4.52 -3.85
CA MET A 65 -19.52 5.09 -3.22
C MET A 65 -19.19 5.83 -1.93
N PRO A 66 -19.67 7.07 -1.75
CA PRO A 66 -19.42 7.84 -0.54
C PRO A 66 -20.12 7.18 0.68
N VAL A 67 -19.39 7.00 1.78
CA VAL A 67 -19.86 6.28 2.98
C VAL A 67 -20.47 7.18 4.07
N TYR A 68 -19.89 8.36 4.34
CA TYR A 68 -20.35 9.20 5.46
C TYR A 68 -21.52 10.10 5.09
N VAL A 69 -21.35 10.88 4.03
CA VAL A 69 -22.32 11.85 3.50
C VAL A 69 -22.34 11.82 1.98
N SER A 70 -23.27 12.53 1.33
CA SER A 70 -23.23 12.70 -0.14
C SER A 70 -21.93 13.37 -0.59
N SER A 71 -21.49 13.03 -1.81
CA SER A 71 -20.18 13.43 -2.36
C SER A 71 -19.98 14.94 -2.52
N ASP A 72 -21.03 15.75 -2.36
CA ASP A 72 -21.02 17.20 -2.47
C ASP A 72 -20.96 17.93 -1.11
N TYR A 73 -21.07 17.21 0.01
CA TYR A 73 -21.11 17.83 1.33
C TYR A 73 -19.72 18.12 1.91
N VAL A 74 -18.74 17.25 1.65
CA VAL A 74 -17.42 17.33 2.29
C VAL A 74 -16.30 17.10 1.28
N ASP A 75 -15.18 17.78 1.50
CA ASP A 75 -13.98 17.66 0.69
C ASP A 75 -12.82 17.15 1.56
N GLY A 76 -12.16 16.09 1.10
CA GLY A 76 -10.90 15.59 1.65
C GLY A 76 -10.95 14.58 2.82
N TYR A 77 -12.10 14.36 3.48
CA TYR A 77 -12.20 13.36 4.57
C TYR A 77 -13.29 12.31 4.38
N GLN A 78 -13.99 12.36 3.25
CA GLN A 78 -14.99 11.35 2.89
C GLN A 78 -14.31 10.00 2.66
N VAL A 79 -14.87 8.93 3.22
CA VAL A 79 -14.49 7.57 2.84
C VAL A 79 -15.32 7.12 1.64
N HIS A 80 -14.65 6.54 0.64
CA HIS A 80 -15.26 5.98 -0.56
C HIS A 80 -15.05 4.48 -0.62
N ALA A 81 -16.14 3.72 -0.42
CA ALA A 81 -16.12 2.26 -0.47
C ALA A 81 -16.03 1.78 -1.92
N GLY A 82 -15.15 0.80 -2.17
CA GLY A 82 -14.92 0.25 -3.51
C GLY A 82 -14.18 1.17 -4.47
N ALA A 83 -13.69 2.33 -3.98
CA ALA A 83 -12.91 3.23 -4.81
C ALA A 83 -11.60 2.55 -5.24
N THR A 84 -11.21 2.81 -6.48
CA THR A 84 -9.91 2.44 -7.02
C THR A 84 -9.01 3.66 -6.93
N GLN A 85 -7.81 3.53 -6.35
CA GLN A 85 -6.87 4.65 -6.28
C GLN A 85 -5.61 4.37 -7.08
N VAL A 86 -5.10 5.38 -7.78
CA VAL A 86 -3.81 5.30 -8.44
C VAL A 86 -2.70 5.60 -7.45
N LEU A 87 -1.77 4.67 -7.30
CA LEU A 87 -0.53 4.92 -6.58
C LEU A 87 0.45 5.62 -7.55
N VAL A 88 0.54 6.94 -7.45
CA VAL A 88 1.56 7.72 -8.16
C VAL A 88 2.75 7.90 -7.21
N THR A 89 3.91 7.36 -7.56
CA THR A 89 5.09 7.33 -6.67
C THR A 89 5.64 8.73 -6.33
N ASP A 90 5.26 9.77 -7.08
CA ASP A 90 5.79 11.13 -6.94
C ASP A 90 4.85 12.25 -7.46
N GLY A 91 3.56 11.95 -7.71
CA GLY A 91 2.59 12.93 -8.20
C GLY A 91 2.82 13.44 -9.64
N GLN A 92 3.80 12.90 -10.38
CA GLN A 92 4.16 13.35 -11.73
C GLN A 92 4.35 12.20 -12.74
N GLY A 93 4.13 10.94 -12.34
CA GLY A 93 4.26 9.76 -13.18
C GLY A 93 2.94 9.18 -13.71
N ASP A 94 3.04 8.41 -14.80
CA ASP A 94 1.96 7.55 -15.29
C ASP A 94 1.46 6.62 -14.17
N ALA A 95 0.16 6.36 -14.13
CA ALA A 95 -0.47 5.46 -13.16
C ALA A 95 0.11 4.04 -13.26
N VAL A 96 1.04 3.66 -12.38
CA VAL A 96 1.74 2.37 -12.45
C VAL A 96 0.94 1.25 -11.76
N LEU A 97 0.10 1.60 -10.78
CA LEU A 97 -0.65 0.64 -9.99
C LEU A 97 -1.96 1.27 -9.54
N THR A 98 -3.08 0.58 -9.72
CA THR A 98 -4.25 0.87 -8.91
C THR A 98 -4.44 -0.17 -7.82
N VAL A 99 -4.80 0.31 -6.64
CA VAL A 99 -5.16 -0.50 -5.46
C VAL A 99 -6.58 -0.19 -5.04
N SER A 100 -7.27 -1.20 -4.52
CA SER A 100 -8.55 -1.01 -3.83
C SER A 100 -8.36 -0.11 -2.62
N ASN A 101 -9.26 0.84 -2.40
CA ASN A 101 -9.23 1.69 -1.22
C ASN A 101 -9.50 0.86 0.05
N PHE A 102 -8.68 1.04 1.08
CA PHE A 102 -8.79 0.38 2.38
C PHE A 102 -9.44 1.27 3.45
N ASP A 103 -9.82 2.50 3.08
CA ASP A 103 -10.55 3.38 3.96
C ASP A 103 -11.85 2.72 4.44
N GLY A 104 -12.05 2.66 5.75
CA GLY A 104 -13.22 2.03 6.37
C GLY A 104 -13.03 0.58 6.80
N ILE A 105 -11.87 -0.05 6.55
CA ILE A 105 -11.51 -1.27 7.27
C ILE A 105 -11.29 -0.90 8.74
N VAL A 106 -12.21 -1.35 9.60
CA VAL A 106 -12.07 -1.21 11.05
C VAL A 106 -10.98 -2.18 11.49
N PRO A 107 -9.89 -1.68 12.11
CA PRO A 107 -8.88 -2.56 12.67
C PRO A 107 -9.52 -3.55 13.65
N ASP A 108 -9.10 -4.81 13.58
CA ASP A 108 -9.46 -5.82 14.58
C ASP A 108 -8.76 -5.47 15.90
N ASP A 109 -9.44 -4.65 16.69
CA ASP A 109 -9.05 -4.16 18.01
C ASP A 109 -10.07 -4.65 19.03
N ASP A 110 -9.60 -5.18 20.15
CA ASP A 110 -10.46 -5.71 21.21
C ASP A 110 -11.00 -4.63 22.15
N GLY A 111 -10.75 -3.36 21.81
CA GLY A 111 -11.26 -2.19 22.52
C GLY A 111 -10.48 -1.89 23.79
N LEU A 112 -9.21 -2.30 23.85
CA LEU A 112 -8.31 -1.98 24.97
C LEU A 112 -8.02 -0.47 24.98
N ASP A 113 -8.72 0.26 25.85
CA ASP A 113 -8.49 1.68 26.07
C ASP A 113 -7.22 1.91 26.93
N LEU A 114 -6.08 2.09 26.26
CA LEU A 114 -4.78 2.34 26.88
C LEU A 114 -4.74 3.66 27.67
N PHE A 115 -5.60 4.63 27.34
CA PHE A 115 -5.64 5.94 28.01
C PHE A 115 -6.53 5.95 29.25
N ASN A 116 -7.38 4.94 29.42
CA ASN A 116 -8.24 4.76 30.59
C ASN A 116 -7.92 3.46 31.36
N MET A 117 -6.65 3.09 31.43
CA MET A 117 -6.19 1.96 32.24
C MET A 117 -6.18 2.33 33.73
N THR A 118 -7.32 2.17 34.39
CA THR A 118 -7.47 2.33 35.84
C THR A 118 -7.72 0.97 36.48
N PRO A 119 -7.51 0.82 37.80
CA PRO A 119 -7.87 -0.42 38.49
C PRO A 119 -9.34 -0.83 38.28
N ALA A 120 -10.26 0.14 38.21
CA ALA A 120 -11.68 -0.12 38.00
C ALA A 120 -11.99 -0.70 36.60
N THR A 121 -11.23 -0.28 35.59
CA THR A 121 -11.43 -0.71 34.20
C THR A 121 -10.61 -1.96 33.87
N THR A 122 -9.49 -2.21 34.54
CA THR A 122 -8.55 -3.30 34.20
C THR A 122 -8.66 -4.54 35.09
N ILE A 123 -9.14 -4.40 36.32
CA ILE A 123 -9.21 -5.51 37.29
C ILE A 123 -10.63 -6.11 37.31
N LEU A 124 -10.71 -7.43 37.20
CA LEU A 124 -11.94 -8.20 37.45
C LEU A 124 -12.16 -8.40 38.95
N THR A 125 -11.14 -8.89 39.63
CA THR A 125 -11.22 -9.21 41.06
C THR A 125 -9.90 -8.93 41.76
N THR A 126 -9.98 -8.37 42.96
CA THR A 126 -8.86 -8.26 43.89
C THR A 126 -9.18 -9.06 45.14
N THR A 127 -8.28 -9.96 45.51
CA THR A 127 -8.39 -10.73 46.75
C THR A 127 -7.21 -10.38 47.65
N VAL A 128 -7.52 -9.84 48.84
CA VAL A 128 -6.52 -9.52 49.86
C VAL A 128 -6.62 -10.57 50.96
N THR A 129 -5.58 -11.39 51.09
CA THR A 129 -5.42 -12.33 52.21
C THR A 129 -4.66 -11.65 53.33
N ASN A 130 -5.11 -11.82 54.58
CA ASN A 130 -4.57 -11.14 55.77
C ASN A 130 -4.51 -9.61 55.60
N PRO A 131 -5.65 -8.92 55.39
CA PRO A 131 -5.68 -7.46 55.24
C PRO A 131 -5.23 -6.75 56.53
N ALA A 132 -5.02 -5.43 56.45
CA ALA A 132 -4.51 -4.63 57.56
C ALA A 132 -5.29 -4.80 58.88
N SER A 133 -6.61 -4.97 58.82
CA SER A 133 -7.46 -5.25 59.99
C SER A 133 -7.10 -6.55 60.71
N VAL A 134 -6.70 -7.58 59.96
CA VAL A 134 -6.27 -8.89 60.46
C VAL A 134 -4.79 -8.86 60.88
N GLN A 135 -3.94 -8.19 60.09
CA GLN A 135 -2.52 -7.98 60.44
C GLN A 135 -2.34 -7.27 61.77
N LYS A 136 -3.27 -6.37 62.12
CA LYS A 136 -3.20 -5.61 63.35
C LYS A 136 -3.13 -6.51 64.58
N ASP A 137 -3.85 -7.62 64.58
CA ASP A 137 -3.85 -8.59 65.67
C ASP A 137 -2.55 -9.42 65.76
N TYR A 138 -1.81 -9.57 64.66
CA TYR A 138 -0.56 -10.34 64.65
C TYR A 138 0.67 -9.46 64.91
N VAL A 139 0.67 -8.22 64.43
CA VAL A 139 1.80 -7.29 64.56
C VAL A 139 1.79 -6.52 65.89
N TYR A 140 0.61 -6.10 66.38
CA TYR A 140 0.54 -5.23 67.57
C TYR A 140 0.30 -5.98 68.89
N LYS A 141 -0.12 -7.24 68.90
CA LYS A 141 -0.29 -8.02 70.14
C LYS A 141 1.00 -8.67 70.66
N ASN A 142 1.94 -9.04 69.78
CA ASN A 142 3.21 -9.68 70.15
C ASN A 142 4.38 -8.97 69.45
N SER A 143 4.72 -7.78 69.94
CA SER A 143 5.74 -6.88 69.36
C SER A 143 7.20 -7.36 69.50
N GLN A 144 7.43 -8.55 70.06
CA GLN A 144 8.78 -9.07 70.31
C GLN A 144 9.44 -9.65 69.03
N ASP A 145 8.66 -10.03 68.01
CA ASP A 145 9.22 -10.50 66.73
C ASP A 145 8.25 -10.30 65.54
N THR A 146 8.06 -9.03 65.16
CA THR A 146 7.23 -8.63 64.02
C THR A 146 7.62 -9.34 62.71
N ASN A 147 8.91 -9.65 62.53
CA ASN A 147 9.40 -10.33 61.34
C ASN A 147 8.92 -11.78 61.26
N ALA A 148 8.93 -12.51 62.39
CA ALA A 148 8.37 -13.87 62.45
C ALA A 148 6.87 -13.89 62.18
N ALA A 149 6.11 -12.89 62.68
CA ALA A 149 4.67 -12.78 62.45
C ALA A 149 4.33 -12.51 60.97
N LEU A 150 5.03 -11.57 60.33
CA LEU A 150 4.85 -11.24 58.91
C LEU A 150 5.29 -12.37 57.98
N THR A 151 6.29 -13.17 58.39
CA THR A 151 6.73 -14.36 57.66
C THR A 151 5.67 -15.47 57.70
N LYS A 152 5.01 -15.66 58.85
CA LYS A 152 3.99 -16.71 59.03
C LYS A 152 2.63 -16.34 58.44
N TYR A 153 2.25 -15.07 58.51
CA TYR A 153 0.96 -14.57 58.03
C TYR A 153 1.16 -13.39 57.09
N PRO A 154 1.73 -13.58 55.89
CA PRO A 154 1.95 -12.47 54.97
C PRO A 154 0.61 -11.95 54.43
N THR A 155 0.54 -10.63 54.21
CA THR A 155 -0.51 -10.05 53.38
C THR A 155 -0.24 -10.45 51.94
N ARG A 156 -1.20 -11.09 51.29
CA ARG A 156 -1.11 -11.44 49.87
C ARG A 156 -2.18 -10.70 49.09
N ILE A 157 -1.78 -10.06 48.00
CA ILE A 157 -2.69 -9.39 47.08
C ILE A 157 -2.67 -10.20 45.79
N ALA A 158 -3.80 -10.83 45.47
CA ALA A 158 -4.02 -11.47 44.20
C ALA A 158 -4.96 -10.60 43.37
N VAL A 159 -4.59 -10.34 42.12
CA VAL A 159 -5.36 -9.53 41.17
C VAL A 159 -5.62 -10.36 39.93
N SER A 160 -6.87 -10.43 39.49
CA SER A 160 -7.24 -11.01 38.21
C SER A 160 -7.60 -9.89 37.25
N TYR A 161 -6.86 -9.77 36.15
CA TYR A 161 -7.10 -8.76 35.13
C TYR A 161 -8.17 -9.20 34.14
N ARG A 162 -8.87 -8.23 33.53
CA ARG A 162 -9.77 -8.51 32.40
C ARG A 162 -8.97 -9.15 31.26
N PRO A 163 -9.45 -10.26 30.67
CA PRO A 163 -8.79 -10.86 29.53
C PRO A 163 -8.94 -9.96 28.31
N VAL A 164 -7.82 -9.74 27.65
CA VAL A 164 -7.71 -9.19 26.31
C VAL A 164 -8.33 -10.24 25.35
N LYS A 165 -9.30 -9.82 24.53
CA LYS A 165 -9.97 -10.69 23.53
C LYS A 165 -9.42 -10.34 22.13
N GLY A 166 -9.86 -10.98 21.05
CA GLY A 166 -9.51 -10.51 19.69
C GLY A 166 -8.05 -10.71 19.20
N GLY A 167 -7.20 -11.45 19.92
CA GLY A 167 -5.92 -11.91 19.35
C GLY A 167 -6.16 -12.71 18.06
N PRO A 168 -5.36 -12.54 16.99
CA PRO A 168 -3.97 -12.09 17.00
C PRO A 168 -3.70 -10.59 16.77
N PHE A 169 -4.68 -9.68 16.93
CA PHE A 169 -4.49 -8.23 16.68
C PHE A 169 -3.90 -7.95 15.30
N ARG A 170 -4.41 -8.67 14.30
CA ARG A 170 -3.96 -8.58 12.93
C ARG A 170 -5.15 -8.25 12.07
N THR A 171 -5.07 -7.11 11.40
CA THR A 171 -6.00 -6.77 10.34
C THR A 171 -5.32 -7.13 9.03
N ASP A 172 -5.86 -8.13 8.33
CA ASP A 172 -5.38 -8.47 6.99
C ASP A 172 -5.97 -7.48 5.99
N TYR A 173 -5.09 -6.89 5.20
CA TYR A 173 -5.47 -6.03 4.07
C TYR A 173 -5.22 -6.84 2.79
N GLU A 174 -6.30 -7.15 2.06
CA GLU A 174 -6.20 -7.83 0.78
C GLU A 174 -5.84 -6.82 -0.31
N ILE A 175 -4.57 -6.85 -0.75
CA ILE A 175 -4.09 -5.94 -1.79
C ILE A 175 -4.36 -6.55 -3.16
N ASP A 176 -5.44 -6.09 -3.78
CA ASP A 176 -5.70 -6.32 -5.19
C ASP A 176 -5.00 -5.26 -6.04
N CYS A 177 -4.20 -5.73 -7.00
CA CYS A 177 -3.47 -4.90 -7.95
C CYS A 177 -4.09 -5.08 -9.35
N SER A 178 -4.31 -3.97 -10.06
CA SER A 178 -4.71 -4.06 -11.46
C SER A 178 -3.57 -4.51 -12.37
N THR A 179 -3.92 -4.89 -13.60
CA THR A 179 -2.94 -5.04 -14.67
C THR A 179 -2.28 -3.69 -14.97
N LEU A 180 -0.96 -3.68 -15.13
CA LEU A 180 -0.21 -2.50 -15.55
C LEU A 180 -0.64 -2.09 -16.97
N VAL A 181 -1.14 -0.86 -17.14
CA VAL A 181 -1.50 -0.31 -18.44
C VAL A 181 -0.25 0.28 -19.10
N VAL A 182 0.34 -0.47 -20.03
CA VAL A 182 1.47 -0.01 -20.83
C VAL A 182 0.98 0.26 -22.27
N PRO A 183 1.25 1.44 -22.85
CA PRO A 183 0.90 1.72 -24.24
C PRO A 183 1.43 0.65 -25.20
N LYS A 184 0.54 0.14 -26.07
CA LYS A 184 0.91 -0.77 -27.16
C LYS A 184 1.32 0.05 -28.38
N THR A 185 2.62 0.12 -28.67
CA THR A 185 3.13 0.86 -29.83
C THR A 185 3.77 -0.04 -30.90
N ILE A 186 3.87 -1.34 -30.62
CA ILE A 186 4.09 -2.43 -31.55
C ILE A 186 3.36 -3.67 -30.99
N ASP A 187 2.69 -4.44 -31.84
CA ASP A 187 1.97 -5.65 -31.40
C ASP A 187 2.77 -6.91 -31.73
N LEU A 188 3.65 -7.32 -30.81
CA LEU A 188 4.50 -8.51 -31.00
C LEU A 188 3.73 -9.84 -30.93
N GLU A 189 2.48 -9.82 -30.47
CA GLU A 189 1.63 -11.01 -30.40
C GLU A 189 0.84 -11.23 -31.69
N ALA A 190 0.74 -10.21 -32.55
CA ALA A 190 0.08 -10.30 -33.84
C ALA A 190 0.98 -10.94 -34.91
N THR A 191 0.39 -11.75 -35.80
CA THR A 191 1.08 -12.30 -36.97
C THR A 191 1.51 -11.20 -37.93
N SER A 192 2.77 -11.27 -38.39
CA SER A 192 3.22 -10.57 -39.59
C SER A 192 2.60 -11.21 -40.84
N GLN A 193 2.16 -10.41 -41.80
CA GLN A 193 1.72 -10.89 -43.12
C GLN A 193 2.85 -10.93 -44.14
#